data_AF-A0A6A8FCG2-F1
#
_entry.id   AF-A0A6A8FCG2-F1
#
_cell.length_a   1.000
_cell.length_b   1.000
_cell.length_c   1.000
_cell.angle_alpha   90.00
_cell.angle_beta   90.00
_cell.angle_gamma   90.00
#
_symmetry.space_group_name_H-M   'P 1'
#
loop_
_entity.id
_entity.type
_entity.pdbx_description
1 polymer ?
#
loop_
_entity_poly.entity_id
_entity_poly.type
_entity_poly.pdbx_seq_one_letter_code
_entity_poly.pdbx_strand_id
1 'polypeptide(L)'
;MQAKLTKKEFIEWLKTSEGKQFNVDLWYGFQCFDYANAGWKVLFGLLLKGLGAKDIPFANNFDGLATVYQNTPDFLAQPGDMVVFGSNYGAGYGHVAWVIEATLDYIIVYEQNWLGGGWTDGIEQPGWGWEKVTRRQHAYDFPMWFIRPNFKSEIAPRSVQSPTQAPKKETAIPQPKAVELKIIKDVVKGYDLPKRGGNPKGIVIHNDAGSKGATAEAYRNGLVNAPLSRLEAGIAHSYVSGNTVWQALDESQVGWHTANQLGNKHYYGIEVCQSMGADNATFLKNEQATFQECARLLKKWGLPANRNTIRLHNEFTSTSCPHRSSVLHTGFDPVTRGLLPEDKRLQLKDYFIKQVRAYMDGKIPVATVSNDSSASSNTVKPVASAWKRNKYGTYYMEESARFTNGNQPITVRKVGPFLSCPVGYQFQPGGYCDYTEVMLQDGHVWVGYTWEGQRYYLPIRTWNGSAPPNQILGDLWGEIS
;
A
#
# COMPACT_ATOMS: atom_id res chain seq x y z
N MET A 1 25.82 6.36 -12.77
CA MET A 1 26.46 5.09 -13.18
C MET A 1 25.40 4.00 -13.08
N GLN A 2 25.33 3.05 -14.01
CA GLN A 2 24.29 2.02 -14.04
C GLN A 2 24.90 0.65 -13.70
N ALA A 3 24.15 -0.21 -13.00
CA ALA A 3 24.59 -1.58 -12.76
C ALA A 3 24.84 -2.34 -14.07
N LYS A 4 25.85 -3.21 -14.09
CA LYS A 4 26.23 -4.05 -15.24
C LYS A 4 25.24 -5.20 -15.44
N LEU A 5 24.66 -5.71 -14.35
CA LEU A 5 23.75 -6.84 -14.35
C LEU A 5 22.31 -6.41 -14.04
N THR A 6 21.37 -7.11 -14.67
CA THR A 6 19.97 -7.13 -14.26
C THR A 6 19.83 -7.81 -12.89
N LYS A 7 18.70 -7.61 -12.21
CA LYS A 7 18.42 -8.27 -10.93
C LYS A 7 18.54 -9.80 -11.07
N LYS A 8 17.97 -10.37 -12.14
CA LYS A 8 17.98 -11.82 -12.39
C LYS A 8 19.39 -12.36 -12.57
N GLU A 9 20.21 -11.70 -13.39
CA GLU A 9 21.62 -12.10 -13.60
C GLU A 9 22.43 -12.02 -12.31
N PHE A 10 22.19 -11.00 -11.47
CA PHE A 10 22.88 -10.88 -10.19
C PHE A 10 22.47 -11.97 -9.20
N ILE A 11 21.19 -12.31 -9.10
CA ILE A 11 20.73 -13.45 -8.28
C ILE A 11 21.35 -14.77 -8.76
N GLU A 12 21.50 -14.96 -10.07
CA GLU A 12 22.15 -16.15 -10.60
C GLU A 12 23.64 -16.17 -10.23
N TRP A 13 24.32 -15.04 -10.34
CA TRP A 13 25.71 -14.91 -9.87
C TRP A 13 25.84 -15.28 -8.38
N LEU A 14 24.94 -14.78 -7.52
CA LEU A 14 24.91 -15.13 -6.10
C LEU A 14 24.76 -16.64 -5.86
N LYS A 15 23.85 -17.32 -6.58
CA LYS A 15 23.71 -18.78 -6.49
C LYS A 15 24.99 -19.53 -6.88
N THR A 16 25.63 -19.10 -7.96
CA THR A 16 26.90 -19.71 -8.39
C THR A 16 28.08 -19.41 -7.47
N SER A 17 27.92 -18.51 -6.49
CA SER A 17 28.96 -18.15 -5.54
C SER A 17 29.02 -19.07 -4.31
N GLU A 18 27.95 -19.83 -4.04
CA GLU A 18 27.91 -20.81 -2.95
C GLU A 18 29.06 -21.82 -3.06
N GLY A 19 29.75 -22.05 -1.94
CA GLY A 19 30.89 -22.96 -1.87
C GLY A 19 32.22 -22.40 -2.43
N LYS A 20 32.25 -21.15 -2.90
CA LYS A 20 33.48 -20.45 -3.32
C LYS A 20 34.04 -19.57 -2.19
N GLN A 21 35.26 -19.08 -2.37
CA GLN A 21 35.90 -18.14 -1.46
C GLN A 21 36.25 -16.85 -2.22
N PHE A 22 36.03 -15.71 -1.57
CA PHE A 22 36.32 -14.39 -2.12
C PHE A 22 37.23 -13.64 -1.16
N ASN A 23 38.40 -13.25 -1.65
CA ASN A 23 39.38 -12.41 -0.95
C ASN A 23 39.71 -11.25 -1.90
N VAL A 24 38.92 -10.18 -1.81
CA VAL A 24 38.87 -9.11 -2.81
C VAL A 24 39.89 -8.03 -2.51
N ASP A 25 40.15 -7.75 -1.23
CA ASP A 25 41.13 -6.75 -0.80
C ASP A 25 42.50 -7.36 -0.44
N LEU A 26 42.60 -8.69 -0.30
CA LEU A 26 43.81 -9.41 0.12
C LEU A 26 44.19 -9.11 1.56
N TRP A 27 43.25 -8.75 2.43
CA TRP A 27 43.51 -8.49 3.85
C TRP A 27 42.67 -9.40 4.73
N TYR A 28 43.33 -10.10 5.65
CA TYR A 28 42.71 -10.98 6.62
C TYR A 28 41.88 -12.10 5.98
N GLY A 29 42.26 -12.58 4.79
CA GLY A 29 41.67 -13.76 4.18
C GLY A 29 40.25 -13.56 3.63
N PHE A 30 39.34 -14.47 3.98
CA PHE A 30 38.02 -14.57 3.37
C PHE A 30 36.95 -13.92 4.25
N GLN A 31 36.88 -12.59 4.32
CA GLN A 31 35.96 -11.88 5.22
C GLN A 31 34.54 -11.73 4.63
N CYS A 32 33.58 -11.34 5.48
CA CYS A 32 32.24 -10.98 5.03
C CYS A 32 32.25 -9.77 4.09
N PHE A 33 33.12 -8.80 4.37
CA PHE A 33 33.31 -7.58 3.58
C PHE A 33 33.85 -7.91 2.18
N ASP A 34 34.76 -8.89 2.04
CA ASP A 34 35.23 -9.35 0.73
C ASP A 34 34.10 -9.88 -0.14
N TYR A 35 33.20 -10.67 0.44
CA TYR A 35 32.07 -11.21 -0.31
C TYR A 35 31.07 -10.12 -0.72
N ALA A 36 30.83 -9.14 0.16
CA ALA A 36 30.07 -7.94 -0.20
C ALA A 36 30.71 -7.19 -1.38
N ASN A 37 32.02 -6.98 -1.32
CA ASN A 37 32.81 -6.35 -2.37
C ASN A 37 32.82 -7.15 -3.68
N ALA A 38 32.83 -8.48 -3.63
CA ALA A 38 32.76 -9.32 -4.82
C ALA A 38 31.44 -9.08 -5.59
N GLY A 39 30.31 -9.07 -4.88
CA GLY A 39 29.00 -8.76 -5.48
C GLY A 39 28.92 -7.31 -5.98
N TRP A 40 29.39 -6.35 -5.18
CA TRP A 40 29.38 -4.93 -5.54
C TRP A 40 30.25 -4.62 -6.76
N LYS A 41 31.41 -5.26 -6.87
CA LYS A 41 32.32 -5.14 -8.02
C LYS A 41 31.73 -5.72 -9.30
N VAL A 42 30.98 -6.82 -9.21
CA VAL A 42 30.26 -7.38 -10.37
C VAL A 42 29.14 -6.44 -10.82
N LEU A 43 28.41 -5.81 -9.89
CA LEU A 43 27.35 -4.87 -10.20
C LEU A 43 27.87 -3.55 -10.77
N PHE A 44 28.87 -2.92 -10.13
CA PHE A 44 29.26 -1.54 -10.44
C PHE A 44 30.73 -1.37 -10.82
N GLY A 45 31.57 -2.39 -10.64
CA GLY A 45 33.02 -2.28 -10.83
C GLY A 45 33.72 -1.46 -9.74
N LEU A 46 33.05 -1.22 -8.61
CA LEU A 46 33.53 -0.43 -7.49
C LEU A 46 33.72 -1.30 -6.25
N LEU A 47 34.50 -0.81 -5.29
CA LEU A 47 34.60 -1.38 -3.94
C LEU A 47 33.91 -0.47 -2.93
N LEU A 48 33.34 -1.08 -1.90
CA LEU A 48 32.72 -0.43 -0.75
C LEU A 48 33.80 0.04 0.23
N LYS A 49 33.50 1.10 0.98
CA LYS A 49 34.32 1.70 2.02
C LYS A 49 33.76 1.40 3.41
N GLY A 50 34.63 1.39 4.41
CA GLY A 50 34.30 1.18 5.82
C GLY A 50 35.49 0.55 6.56
N LEU A 51 35.59 0.76 7.87
CA LEU A 51 36.56 0.03 8.69
C LEU A 51 36.03 -1.38 9.04
N GLY A 52 34.71 -1.52 9.15
CA GLY A 52 34.00 -2.78 9.26
C GLY A 52 32.69 -2.76 8.47
N ALA A 53 32.05 -3.93 8.37
CA ALA A 53 30.79 -4.11 7.65
C ALA A 53 29.69 -3.13 8.10
N LYS A 54 29.58 -2.84 9.41
CA LYS A 54 28.58 -1.91 9.96
C LYS A 54 28.67 -0.49 9.39
N ASP A 55 29.84 -0.10 8.87
CA ASP A 55 30.08 1.26 8.39
C ASP A 55 29.60 1.44 6.94
N ILE A 56 29.34 0.35 6.21
CA ILE A 56 28.97 0.37 4.79
C ILE A 56 27.82 1.35 4.48
N PRO A 57 26.71 1.41 5.24
CA PRO A 57 25.60 2.33 4.96
C PRO A 57 25.97 3.81 5.05
N PHE A 58 27.06 4.15 5.75
CA PHE A 58 27.41 5.52 6.13
C PHE A 58 28.72 6.00 5.50
N ALA A 59 29.64 5.09 5.18
CA ALA A 59 30.95 5.39 4.61
C ALA A 59 30.93 5.48 3.07
N ASN A 60 29.79 5.18 2.44
CA ASN A 60 29.64 5.12 0.99
C ASN A 60 28.56 6.10 0.50
N ASN A 61 28.76 6.64 -0.70
CA ASN A 61 27.70 7.37 -1.40
C ASN A 61 26.98 6.41 -2.36
N PHE A 62 25.70 6.18 -2.10
CA PHE A 62 24.84 5.30 -2.91
C PHE A 62 23.99 6.05 -3.93
N ASP A 63 24.12 7.36 -4.08
CA ASP A 63 23.32 8.17 -4.98
C ASP A 63 23.38 7.64 -6.42
N GLY A 64 22.20 7.28 -6.95
CA GLY A 64 22.05 6.68 -8.26
C GLY A 64 22.55 5.23 -8.38
N LEU A 65 23.23 4.67 -7.39
CA LEU A 65 23.72 3.28 -7.37
C LEU A 65 22.80 2.33 -6.61
N ALA A 66 22.24 2.76 -5.49
CA ALA A 66 21.37 1.95 -4.64
C ALA A 66 20.47 2.80 -3.76
N THR A 67 19.48 2.18 -3.13
CA THR A 67 18.71 2.77 -2.04
C THR A 67 19.09 2.09 -0.72
N VAL A 68 19.41 2.89 0.29
CA VAL A 68 19.69 2.41 1.65
C VAL A 68 18.41 2.45 2.47
N TYR A 69 18.11 1.34 3.14
CA TYR A 69 16.99 1.20 4.04
C TYR A 69 17.51 0.86 5.43
N GLN A 70 16.98 1.54 6.45
CA GLN A 70 17.13 1.05 7.82
C GLN A 70 16.14 -0.10 8.04
N ASN A 71 16.60 -1.16 8.69
CA ASN A 71 15.71 -2.22 9.11
C ASN A 71 14.65 -1.66 10.07
N THR A 72 13.40 -1.99 9.82
CA THR A 72 12.26 -1.75 10.71
C THR A 72 11.53 -3.09 10.88
N PRO A 73 10.68 -3.28 11.91
CA PRO A 73 9.92 -4.52 12.07
C PRO A 73 9.08 -4.93 10.85
N ASP A 74 8.84 -3.99 9.94
CA ASP A 74 8.03 -4.19 8.74
C ASP A 74 8.84 -4.13 7.44
N PHE A 75 10.15 -3.93 7.52
CA PHE A 75 11.03 -3.89 6.37
C PHE A 75 11.20 -5.31 5.81
N LEU A 76 10.64 -5.56 4.62
CA LEU A 76 10.88 -6.80 3.88
C LEU A 76 12.07 -6.62 2.94
N ALA A 77 13.17 -7.30 3.25
CA ALA A 77 14.31 -7.43 2.35
C ALA A 77 13.87 -8.10 1.04
N GLN A 78 14.57 -7.81 -0.04
CA GLN A 78 14.36 -8.46 -1.33
C GLN A 78 15.60 -9.29 -1.71
N PRO A 79 15.42 -10.38 -2.49
CA PRO A 79 16.55 -11.03 -3.13
C PRO A 79 17.38 -9.99 -3.88
N GLY A 80 18.69 -9.99 -3.64
CA GLY A 80 19.66 -9.06 -4.22
C GLY A 80 19.91 -7.81 -3.38
N ASP A 81 19.24 -7.65 -2.23
CA ASP A 81 19.63 -6.65 -1.24
C ASP A 81 20.91 -7.10 -0.51
N MET A 82 21.81 -6.17 -0.23
CA MET A 82 22.92 -6.38 0.69
C MET A 82 22.46 -6.03 2.10
N VAL A 83 22.49 -6.99 3.01
CA VAL A 83 22.15 -6.79 4.41
C VAL A 83 23.41 -6.47 5.22
N VAL A 84 23.32 -5.49 6.11
CA VAL A 84 24.38 -5.06 7.01
C VAL A 84 23.91 -5.18 8.45
N PHE A 85 24.59 -6.00 9.22
CA PHE A 85 24.40 -6.22 10.65
C PHE A 85 25.23 -5.22 11.47
N GLY A 86 24.63 -4.68 12.54
CA GLY A 86 25.25 -3.68 13.41
C GLY A 86 26.37 -4.22 14.31
N SER A 87 26.86 -3.38 15.22
CA SER A 87 28.01 -3.65 16.10
C SER A 87 27.83 -4.81 17.08
N ASN A 88 26.63 -5.38 17.20
CA ASN A 88 26.39 -6.60 17.98
C ASN A 88 27.03 -7.85 17.33
N TYR A 89 27.50 -7.72 16.09
CA TYR A 89 28.10 -8.79 15.30
C TYR A 89 29.57 -8.52 14.98
N GLY A 90 30.31 -9.58 14.64
CA GLY A 90 31.68 -9.48 14.14
C GLY A 90 32.64 -8.76 15.09
N ALA A 91 32.53 -9.03 16.40
CA ALA A 91 33.35 -8.38 17.44
C ALA A 91 33.33 -6.84 17.40
N GLY A 92 32.19 -6.24 17.03
CA GLY A 92 32.03 -4.80 16.94
C GLY A 92 32.21 -4.23 15.53
N TYR A 93 32.71 -5.00 14.57
CA TYR A 93 32.87 -4.58 13.17
C TYR A 93 31.60 -4.76 12.33
N GLY A 94 30.60 -5.46 12.86
CA GLY A 94 29.39 -5.84 12.16
C GLY A 94 29.57 -7.03 11.22
N HIS A 95 28.53 -7.33 10.47
CA HIS A 95 28.54 -8.40 9.47
C HIS A 95 27.80 -7.95 8.21
N VAL A 96 28.09 -8.54 7.04
CA VAL A 96 27.42 -8.19 5.78
C VAL A 96 27.20 -9.43 4.93
N ALA A 97 26.06 -9.49 4.25
CA ALA A 97 25.66 -10.63 3.43
C ALA A 97 24.74 -10.20 2.27
N TRP A 98 24.49 -11.12 1.33
CA TRP A 98 23.55 -10.90 0.21
C TRP A 98 22.29 -11.72 0.38
N VAL A 99 21.14 -11.05 0.41
CA VAL A 99 19.82 -11.67 0.56
C VAL A 99 19.44 -12.44 -0.70
N ILE A 100 18.98 -13.68 -0.56
CA ILE A 100 18.47 -14.50 -1.66
C ILE A 100 17.00 -14.88 -1.50
N GLU A 101 16.49 -14.86 -0.27
CA GLU A 101 15.09 -15.05 0.08
C GLU A 101 14.81 -14.27 1.37
N ALA A 102 13.59 -13.77 1.54
CA ALA A 102 13.20 -13.07 2.75
C ALA A 102 11.72 -13.26 3.03
N THR A 103 11.40 -13.39 4.31
CA THR A 103 10.08 -13.17 4.90
C THR A 103 10.16 -11.93 5.80
N LEU A 104 9.13 -11.65 6.59
CA LEU A 104 9.23 -10.63 7.66
C LEU A 104 9.92 -11.17 8.92
N ASP A 105 10.00 -12.49 9.07
CA ASP A 105 10.55 -13.12 10.27
C ASP A 105 12.05 -13.44 10.09
N TYR A 106 12.46 -13.76 8.86
CA TYR A 106 13.83 -14.15 8.56
C TYR A 106 14.26 -13.73 7.16
N ILE A 107 15.58 -13.64 6.99
CA ILE A 107 16.25 -13.57 5.70
C ILE A 107 17.07 -14.84 5.51
N ILE A 108 17.13 -15.31 4.27
CA ILE A 108 18.12 -16.29 3.84
C ILE A 108 19.13 -15.54 3.00
N VAL A 109 20.40 -15.71 3.36
CA VAL A 109 21.51 -15.00 2.75
C VAL A 109 22.56 -15.97 2.24
N TYR A 110 23.34 -15.52 1.27
CA TYR A 110 24.71 -15.98 1.10
C TYR A 110 25.65 -15.06 1.86
N GLU A 111 26.58 -15.66 2.59
CA GLU A 111 27.54 -14.94 3.42
C GLU A 111 28.85 -15.70 3.55
N GLN A 112 29.90 -15.00 3.95
CA GLN A 112 31.23 -15.55 4.21
C GLN A 112 31.70 -15.08 5.59
N ASN A 113 32.52 -15.88 6.27
CA ASN A 113 33.07 -15.60 7.60
C ASN A 113 32.03 -15.44 8.73
N TRP A 114 30.95 -16.20 8.71
CA TRP A 114 30.03 -16.26 9.84
C TRP A 114 30.58 -17.12 10.99
N LEU A 115 31.29 -18.20 10.66
CA LEU A 115 31.85 -19.14 11.64
C LEU A 115 33.23 -18.71 12.15
N GLY A 116 33.76 -17.57 11.70
CA GLY A 116 35.09 -17.08 12.05
C GLY A 116 36.22 -17.84 11.36
N GLY A 117 35.93 -18.60 10.30
CA GLY A 117 36.91 -19.40 9.57
C GLY A 117 37.55 -18.67 8.38
N GLY A 118 37.26 -17.38 8.19
CA GLY A 118 37.79 -16.55 7.11
C GLY A 118 39.26 -16.18 7.26
N TRP A 119 39.77 -16.14 8.49
CA TRP A 119 41.17 -15.86 8.80
C TRP A 119 41.69 -16.80 9.88
N THR A 120 42.45 -17.81 9.49
CA THR A 120 42.95 -18.85 10.41
C THR A 120 44.46 -19.09 10.32
N ASP A 121 45.13 -18.52 9.31
CA ASP A 121 46.58 -18.67 9.12
C ASP A 121 47.41 -17.62 9.86
N GLY A 122 46.77 -16.57 10.40
CA GLY A 122 47.43 -15.49 11.13
C GLY A 122 48.21 -14.51 10.24
N ILE A 123 48.06 -14.58 8.91
CA ILE A 123 48.75 -13.70 7.96
C ILE A 123 47.80 -12.55 7.59
N GLU A 124 48.24 -11.30 7.72
CA GLU A 124 47.36 -10.16 7.41
C GLU A 124 47.17 -9.97 5.90
N GLN A 125 48.19 -10.23 5.08
CA GLN A 125 48.13 -10.08 3.62
C GLN A 125 48.92 -11.20 2.91
N PRO A 126 48.30 -12.00 2.02
CA PRO A 126 46.90 -11.92 1.59
C PRO A 126 45.89 -12.44 2.63
N GLY A 127 46.37 -13.09 3.70
CA GLY A 127 45.56 -13.84 4.67
C GLY A 127 44.79 -15.02 4.08
N TRP A 128 44.50 -16.00 4.93
CA TRP A 128 43.80 -17.21 4.47
C TRP A 128 42.93 -17.83 5.55
N GLY A 129 41.90 -18.54 5.09
CA GLY A 129 40.95 -19.27 5.92
C GLY A 129 40.31 -20.43 5.18
N TRP A 130 39.55 -21.26 5.89
CA TRP A 130 38.84 -22.38 5.28
C TRP A 130 37.39 -22.04 4.93
N GLU A 131 36.84 -20.95 5.49
CA GLU A 131 35.42 -20.65 5.33
C GLU A 131 35.10 -20.20 3.90
N LYS A 132 34.03 -20.79 3.38
CA LYS A 132 33.48 -20.53 2.05
C LYS A 132 32.18 -19.74 2.19
N VAL A 133 31.70 -19.21 1.08
CA VAL A 133 30.34 -18.67 1.00
C VAL A 133 29.36 -19.80 1.31
N THR A 134 28.52 -19.59 2.32
CA THR A 134 27.49 -20.54 2.75
C THR A 134 26.12 -19.88 2.75
N ARG A 135 25.08 -20.70 2.58
CA ARG A 135 23.70 -20.28 2.76
C ARG A 135 23.32 -20.34 4.23
N ARG A 136 22.75 -19.27 4.77
CA ARG A 136 22.25 -19.23 6.15
C ARG A 136 20.93 -18.48 6.28
N GLN A 137 20.13 -18.90 7.25
CA GLN A 137 18.95 -18.18 7.69
C GLN A 137 19.31 -17.32 8.92
N HIS A 138 18.97 -16.04 8.87
CA HIS A 138 19.07 -15.09 9.98
C HIS A 138 17.71 -14.49 10.30
N ALA A 139 17.48 -14.16 11.56
CA ALA A 139 16.39 -13.27 11.92
C ALA A 139 16.72 -11.82 11.50
N TYR A 140 15.70 -10.99 11.41
CA TYR A 140 15.92 -9.54 11.44
C TYR A 140 16.31 -9.12 12.87
N ASP A 141 17.25 -8.20 12.97
CA ASP A 141 17.77 -7.66 14.23
C ASP A 141 17.93 -6.14 14.13
N PHE A 142 18.14 -5.48 15.27
CA PHE A 142 18.25 -4.03 15.38
C PHE A 142 19.53 -3.62 16.13
N PRO A 143 20.35 -2.72 15.55
CA PRO A 143 20.17 -2.08 14.25
C PRO A 143 20.70 -2.95 13.09
N MET A 144 19.96 -2.95 11.97
CA MET A 144 20.39 -3.51 10.69
C MET A 144 20.06 -2.53 9.56
N TRP A 145 20.74 -2.65 8.44
CA TRP A 145 20.48 -1.88 7.23
C TRP A 145 20.47 -2.79 6.01
N PHE A 146 19.76 -2.36 4.97
CA PHE A 146 19.66 -3.06 3.70
C PHE A 146 19.94 -2.10 2.56
N ILE A 147 20.82 -2.48 1.66
CA ILE A 147 21.24 -1.67 0.52
C ILE A 147 20.74 -2.40 -0.72
N ARG A 148 19.75 -1.81 -1.40
CA ARG A 148 19.12 -2.35 -2.60
C ARG A 148 19.76 -1.75 -3.85
N PRO A 149 20.54 -2.49 -4.64
CA PRO A 149 21.15 -1.98 -5.86
C PRO A 149 20.11 -1.53 -6.90
N ASN A 150 20.39 -0.43 -7.59
CA ASN A 150 19.66 -0.03 -8.79
C ASN A 150 20.16 -0.87 -9.98
N PHE A 151 19.54 -2.04 -10.16
CA PHE A 151 19.90 -3.00 -11.21
C PHE A 151 19.72 -2.44 -12.63
N LYS A 152 20.42 -3.05 -13.61
CA LYS A 152 20.23 -2.75 -15.02
C LYS A 152 18.78 -3.02 -15.43
N SER A 153 18.16 -2.07 -16.12
CA SER A 153 16.82 -2.27 -16.69
C SER A 153 16.88 -3.34 -17.77
N GLU A 154 15.91 -4.26 -17.75
CA GLU A 154 15.73 -5.19 -18.87
C GLU A 154 15.25 -4.38 -20.09
N ILE A 155 16.10 -4.24 -21.10
CA ILE A 155 15.71 -3.62 -22.36
C ILE A 155 14.80 -4.62 -23.07
N ALA A 156 13.50 -4.33 -23.13
CA ALA A 156 12.60 -5.03 -24.02
C ALA A 156 13.04 -4.76 -25.48
N PRO A 157 13.30 -5.78 -26.32
CA PRO A 157 13.54 -5.55 -27.73
C PRO A 157 12.26 -4.99 -28.39
N ARG A 158 12.45 -3.97 -29.24
CA ARG A 158 11.42 -3.34 -30.07
C ARG A 158 10.69 -4.39 -30.91
N SER A 159 9.37 -4.25 -30.97
CA SER A 159 8.45 -5.03 -31.80
C SER A 159 8.85 -5.04 -33.28
N VAL A 160 9.01 -6.23 -33.84
CA VAL A 160 8.88 -6.49 -35.27
C VAL A 160 7.78 -7.53 -35.42
N GLN A 161 6.78 -7.24 -36.26
CA GLN A 161 5.62 -8.11 -36.49
C GLN A 161 5.96 -9.34 -37.34
N SER A 162 5.22 -10.42 -37.05
CA SER A 162 4.87 -11.62 -37.85
C SER A 162 5.68 -12.90 -37.57
N PRO A 163 5.11 -14.12 -37.68
CA PRO A 163 3.72 -14.52 -37.94
C PRO A 163 3.10 -15.42 -36.82
N THR A 164 1.78 -15.54 -36.83
CA THR A 164 1.01 -16.44 -35.95
C THR A 164 1.49 -17.89 -36.09
N GLN A 165 1.97 -18.48 -34.99
CA GLN A 165 1.94 -19.92 -34.76
C GLN A 165 1.16 -20.20 -33.48
N ALA A 166 0.23 -21.15 -33.57
CA ALA A 166 -0.66 -21.58 -32.50
C ALA A 166 0.12 -22.20 -31.31
N PRO A 167 -0.49 -22.26 -30.11
CA PRO A 167 0.22 -22.26 -28.83
C PRO A 167 0.85 -23.62 -28.52
N LYS A 168 2.11 -23.61 -28.09
CA LYS A 168 2.65 -24.69 -27.25
C LYS A 168 2.40 -24.31 -25.80
N LYS A 169 1.62 -25.16 -25.11
CA LYS A 169 1.34 -25.11 -23.67
C LYS A 169 2.65 -25.06 -22.87
N GLU A 170 3.13 -23.88 -22.56
CA GLU A 170 3.82 -23.68 -21.29
C GLU A 170 2.77 -23.79 -20.20
N THR A 171 2.97 -24.70 -19.26
CA THR A 171 2.16 -24.78 -18.05
C THR A 171 2.20 -23.41 -17.38
N ALA A 172 1.06 -22.72 -17.41
CA ALA A 172 0.84 -21.48 -16.72
C ALA A 172 1.32 -21.63 -15.27
N ILE A 173 2.33 -20.85 -14.88
CA ILE A 173 2.50 -20.55 -13.46
C ILE A 173 1.17 -19.89 -13.07
N PRO A 174 0.38 -20.48 -12.17
CA PRO A 174 -0.93 -19.94 -11.87
C PRO A 174 -0.75 -18.50 -11.40
N GLN A 175 -1.40 -17.56 -12.09
CA GLN A 175 -1.71 -16.28 -11.47
C GLN A 175 -2.30 -16.62 -10.10
N PRO A 176 -1.76 -16.09 -8.98
CA PRO A 176 -2.42 -16.30 -7.70
C PRO A 176 -3.88 -15.89 -7.91
N LYS A 177 -4.80 -16.75 -7.49
CA LYS A 177 -6.24 -16.46 -7.53
C LYS A 177 -6.60 -15.86 -6.18
N ALA A 178 -7.48 -14.86 -6.19
CA ALA A 178 -7.97 -14.28 -4.96
C ALA A 178 -8.56 -15.44 -4.13
N VAL A 179 -8.24 -15.48 -2.84
CA VAL A 179 -8.74 -16.55 -1.98
C VAL A 179 -10.26 -16.49 -2.00
N GLU A 180 -10.91 -17.64 -2.21
CA GLU A 180 -12.36 -17.68 -2.18
C GLU A 180 -12.85 -17.36 -0.76
N LEU A 181 -13.65 -16.29 -0.65
CA LEU A 181 -14.23 -15.88 0.63
C LEU A 181 -15.40 -16.80 0.97
N LYS A 182 -15.32 -17.46 2.13
CA LYS A 182 -16.43 -18.20 2.73
C LYS A 182 -17.36 -17.20 3.41
N ILE A 183 -18.42 -16.80 2.70
CA ILE A 183 -19.42 -15.87 3.22
C ILE A 183 -20.51 -16.67 3.97
N ILE A 184 -20.55 -16.51 5.29
CA ILE A 184 -21.56 -17.09 6.18
C ILE A 184 -22.61 -16.01 6.45
N LYS A 185 -23.79 -16.15 5.83
CA LYS A 185 -24.94 -15.29 6.12
C LYS A 185 -25.78 -15.92 7.22
N ASP A 186 -25.58 -15.46 8.44
CA ASP A 186 -26.28 -15.96 9.62
C ASP A 186 -26.53 -14.77 10.55
N VAL A 187 -27.63 -14.06 10.27
CA VAL A 187 -27.95 -12.80 10.94
C VAL A 187 -28.32 -13.05 12.41
N VAL A 188 -27.99 -12.08 13.26
CA VAL A 188 -28.31 -12.14 14.70
C VAL A 188 -29.82 -12.26 14.92
N LYS A 189 -30.23 -13.07 15.90
CA LYS A 189 -31.64 -13.37 16.19
C LYS A 189 -32.18 -12.64 17.43
N GLY A 190 -31.30 -12.10 18.26
CA GLY A 190 -31.67 -11.44 19.51
C GLY A 190 -32.37 -10.10 19.33
N TYR A 191 -32.25 -9.46 18.15
CA TYR A 191 -32.94 -8.22 17.82
C TYR A 191 -32.90 -7.94 16.32
N ASP A 192 -34.02 -7.47 15.75
CA ASP A 192 -34.11 -7.03 14.36
C ASP A 192 -33.86 -5.51 14.28
N LEU A 193 -32.67 -5.12 13.80
CA LEU A 193 -32.32 -3.70 13.68
C LEU A 193 -33.15 -3.00 12.59
N PRO A 194 -33.47 -1.69 12.74
CA PRO A 194 -34.22 -0.95 11.74
C PRO A 194 -33.62 -1.01 10.34
N LYS A 195 -34.50 -0.96 9.33
CA LYS A 195 -34.08 -0.84 7.93
C LYS A 195 -33.50 0.56 7.66
N ARG A 196 -32.40 0.61 6.91
CA ARG A 196 -31.71 1.83 6.46
C ARG A 196 -32.55 2.67 5.51
N GLY A 197 -33.39 2.02 4.70
CA GLY A 197 -34.19 2.66 3.64
C GLY A 197 -33.47 2.82 2.30
N GLY A 198 -32.28 2.22 2.13
CA GLY A 198 -31.52 2.25 0.88
C GLY A 198 -30.17 1.53 1.00
N ASN A 199 -29.42 1.52 -0.11
CA ASN A 199 -28.04 1.01 -0.12
C ASN A 199 -27.16 1.82 0.86
N PRO A 200 -26.12 1.20 1.45
CA PRO A 200 -25.11 1.94 2.20
C PRO A 200 -24.50 3.05 1.34
N LYS A 201 -24.05 4.15 1.95
CA LYS A 201 -23.26 5.21 1.29
C LYS A 201 -21.77 4.84 1.17
N GLY A 202 -21.36 3.75 1.81
CA GLY A 202 -19.99 3.28 1.87
C GLY A 202 -19.78 2.26 2.98
N ILE A 203 -18.53 1.97 3.28
CA ILE A 203 -18.07 1.02 4.28
C ILE A 203 -17.21 1.74 5.33
N VAL A 204 -17.47 1.47 6.62
CA VAL A 204 -16.53 1.77 7.70
C VAL A 204 -15.73 0.50 8.00
N ILE A 205 -14.42 0.57 7.83
CA ILE A 205 -13.51 -0.54 8.15
C ILE A 205 -13.00 -0.33 9.57
N HIS A 206 -13.24 -1.32 10.43
CA HIS A 206 -12.90 -1.33 11.84
C HIS A 206 -11.82 -2.36 12.16
N ASN A 207 -11.27 -2.25 13.35
CA ASN A 207 -10.49 -3.31 13.98
C ASN A 207 -11.26 -3.72 15.24
N ASP A 208 -11.45 -5.03 15.42
CA ASP A 208 -12.37 -5.58 16.43
C ASP A 208 -11.89 -5.39 17.88
N ALA A 209 -10.64 -4.95 18.07
CA ALA A 209 -9.93 -4.91 19.35
C ALA A 209 -9.92 -6.29 20.05
N GLY A 210 -10.01 -7.37 19.27
CA GLY A 210 -10.22 -8.73 19.76
C GLY A 210 -8.94 -9.52 19.90
N SER A 211 -9.00 -10.53 20.76
CA SER A 211 -7.88 -11.46 21.03
C SER A 211 -7.58 -12.36 19.82
N LYS A 212 -6.52 -13.18 19.93
CA LYS A 212 -6.17 -14.17 18.90
C LYS A 212 -7.30 -15.17 18.63
N GLY A 213 -8.17 -15.43 19.61
CA GLY A 213 -9.33 -16.32 19.46
C GLY A 213 -10.56 -15.67 18.85
N ALA A 214 -10.57 -14.34 18.67
CA ALA A 214 -11.71 -13.59 18.18
C ALA A 214 -11.84 -13.68 16.65
N THR A 215 -12.06 -14.88 16.11
CA THR A 215 -12.28 -15.09 14.67
C THR A 215 -13.71 -14.71 14.26
N ALA A 216 -13.96 -14.54 12.96
CA ALA A 216 -15.30 -14.35 12.41
C ALA A 216 -16.28 -15.45 12.85
N GLU A 217 -15.82 -16.72 12.90
CA GLU A 217 -16.62 -17.84 13.39
C GLU A 217 -16.85 -17.78 14.91
N ALA A 218 -15.84 -17.34 15.69
CA ALA A 218 -16.01 -17.15 17.12
C ALA A 218 -17.03 -16.03 17.43
N TYR A 219 -16.97 -14.91 16.71
CA TYR A 219 -17.98 -13.85 16.80
C TYR A 219 -19.37 -14.37 16.42
N ARG A 220 -19.50 -15.10 15.31
CA ARG A 220 -20.75 -15.74 14.93
C ARG A 220 -21.32 -16.59 16.06
N ASN A 221 -20.51 -17.52 16.58
CA ASN A 221 -20.94 -18.45 17.62
C ASN A 221 -21.36 -17.71 18.91
N GLY A 222 -20.67 -16.62 19.25
CA GLY A 222 -20.98 -15.82 20.44
C GLY A 222 -22.14 -14.85 20.28
N LEU A 223 -22.44 -14.38 19.06
CA LEU A 223 -23.36 -13.26 18.83
C LEU A 223 -24.65 -13.64 18.08
N VAL A 224 -24.68 -14.71 17.28
CA VAL A 224 -25.86 -15.05 16.47
C VAL A 224 -27.13 -15.26 17.30
N ASN A 225 -27.01 -15.86 18.49
CA ASN A 225 -28.11 -16.07 19.44
C ASN A 225 -27.99 -15.15 20.67
N ALA A 226 -27.12 -14.14 20.64
CA ALA A 226 -26.94 -13.25 21.78
C ALA A 226 -28.19 -12.38 21.99
N PRO A 227 -28.56 -12.08 23.24
CA PRO A 227 -29.69 -11.20 23.53
C PRO A 227 -29.42 -9.75 23.12
N LEU A 228 -30.48 -8.96 22.97
CA LEU A 228 -30.41 -7.52 22.68
C LEU A 228 -29.37 -6.80 23.57
N SER A 229 -29.36 -7.08 24.88
CA SER A 229 -28.43 -6.44 25.83
C SER A 229 -26.94 -6.64 25.49
N ARG A 230 -26.58 -7.72 24.79
CA ARG A 230 -25.23 -7.93 24.27
C ARG A 230 -25.02 -7.24 22.93
N LEU A 231 -26.03 -7.21 22.07
CA LEU A 231 -25.95 -6.55 20.77
C LEU A 231 -25.86 -5.01 20.91
N GLU A 232 -26.52 -4.42 21.92
CA GLU A 232 -26.49 -2.98 22.22
C GLU A 232 -25.10 -2.44 22.56
N ALA A 233 -24.20 -3.31 23.04
CA ALA A 233 -22.80 -2.95 23.27
C ALA A 233 -22.02 -2.73 21.96
N GLY A 234 -22.58 -3.11 20.81
CA GLY A 234 -22.04 -2.88 19.49
C GLY A 234 -22.16 -4.12 18.60
N ILE A 235 -22.64 -3.90 17.37
CA ILE A 235 -22.74 -4.92 16.34
C ILE A 235 -22.48 -4.29 14.96
N ALA A 236 -21.45 -4.79 14.29
CA ALA A 236 -21.15 -4.45 12.91
C ALA A 236 -21.92 -5.37 11.95
N HIS A 237 -21.90 -5.04 10.65
CA HIS A 237 -22.66 -5.84 9.68
C HIS A 237 -21.90 -7.10 9.25
N SER A 238 -20.56 -7.05 9.21
CA SER A 238 -19.71 -8.20 8.93
C SER A 238 -18.45 -8.25 9.79
N TYR A 239 -17.95 -9.47 10.02
CA TYR A 239 -16.72 -9.80 10.75
C TYR A 239 -15.85 -10.69 9.87
N VAL A 240 -14.56 -10.38 9.74
CA VAL A 240 -13.66 -11.05 8.79
C VAL A 240 -12.37 -11.55 9.43
N SER A 241 -12.07 -12.84 9.26
CA SER A 241 -10.80 -13.47 9.63
C SER A 241 -10.45 -14.63 8.71
N GLY A 242 -9.18 -14.81 8.37
CA GLY A 242 -8.73 -15.79 7.38
C GLY A 242 -9.40 -15.51 6.04
N ASN A 243 -10.11 -16.49 5.49
CA ASN A 243 -10.97 -16.32 4.32
C ASN A 243 -12.47 -16.32 4.67
N THR A 244 -12.83 -16.24 5.95
CA THR A 244 -14.22 -16.29 6.39
C THR A 244 -14.77 -14.90 6.63
N VAL A 245 -15.93 -14.62 6.05
CA VAL A 245 -16.74 -13.43 6.30
C VAL A 245 -18.02 -13.88 6.98
N TRP A 246 -18.24 -13.52 8.23
CA TRP A 246 -19.55 -13.68 8.86
C TRP A 246 -20.35 -12.39 8.68
N GLN A 247 -21.47 -12.47 7.97
CA GLN A 247 -22.44 -11.38 7.84
C GLN A 247 -23.46 -11.49 8.98
N ALA A 248 -23.31 -10.63 9.98
CA ALA A 248 -24.09 -10.60 11.21
C ALA A 248 -25.42 -9.84 11.09
N LEU A 249 -25.50 -8.89 10.16
CA LEU A 249 -26.70 -8.09 9.89
C LEU A 249 -27.06 -8.16 8.41
N ASP A 250 -28.35 -8.08 8.10
CA ASP A 250 -28.77 -7.95 6.72
C ASP A 250 -28.27 -6.62 6.13
N GLU A 251 -27.90 -6.62 4.84
CA GLU A 251 -27.34 -5.43 4.19
C GLU A 251 -28.30 -4.23 4.19
N SER A 252 -29.62 -4.46 4.32
CA SER A 252 -30.63 -3.41 4.40
C SER A 252 -30.77 -2.77 5.78
N GLN A 253 -30.18 -3.33 6.83
CA GLN A 253 -30.32 -2.84 8.21
C GLN A 253 -29.29 -1.76 8.54
N VAL A 254 -29.57 -0.96 9.57
CA VAL A 254 -28.56 -0.14 10.23
C VAL A 254 -27.66 -1.02 11.11
N GLY A 255 -26.51 -0.50 11.55
CA GLY A 255 -25.66 -1.17 12.55
C GLY A 255 -25.37 -0.29 13.76
N TRP A 256 -24.80 -0.86 14.81
CA TRP A 256 -24.33 -0.12 15.98
C TRP A 256 -22.82 -0.26 16.09
N HIS A 257 -22.09 0.43 15.22
CA HIS A 257 -20.65 0.21 15.04
C HIS A 257 -19.81 1.49 15.10
N THR A 258 -20.38 2.69 14.91
CA THR A 258 -19.60 3.94 15.00
C THR A 258 -19.85 4.75 16.26
N ALA A 259 -20.82 4.36 17.09
CA ALA A 259 -21.35 5.20 18.19
C ALA A 259 -21.86 6.58 17.71
N ASN A 260 -22.20 6.70 16.44
CA ASN A 260 -22.66 7.94 15.80
C ASN A 260 -23.83 7.64 14.88
N GLN A 261 -24.92 8.41 14.99
CA GLN A 261 -26.17 8.15 14.25
C GLN A 261 -25.97 8.12 12.73
N LEU A 262 -25.12 8.99 12.18
CA LEU A 262 -24.88 9.07 10.74
C LEU A 262 -24.06 7.87 10.26
N GLY A 263 -23.01 7.51 10.99
CA GLY A 263 -22.20 6.32 10.68
C GLY A 263 -23.02 5.03 10.76
N ASN A 264 -23.74 4.84 11.87
CA ASN A 264 -24.60 3.69 12.13
C ASN A 264 -25.72 3.51 11.09
N LYS A 265 -26.34 4.63 10.69
CA LYS A 265 -27.44 4.59 9.72
C LYS A 265 -26.94 4.38 8.30
N HIS A 266 -25.96 5.17 7.85
CA HIS A 266 -25.66 5.29 6.43
C HIS A 266 -24.53 4.41 5.92
N TYR A 267 -23.67 3.87 6.78
CA TYR A 267 -22.52 3.07 6.37
C TYR A 267 -22.67 1.61 6.77
N TYR A 268 -22.03 0.74 5.98
CA TYR A 268 -21.88 -0.67 6.32
C TYR A 268 -20.61 -0.85 7.16
N GLY A 269 -20.72 -1.40 8.36
CA GLY A 269 -19.58 -1.65 9.25
C GLY A 269 -18.98 -3.03 9.03
N ILE A 270 -17.65 -3.11 8.83
CA ILE A 270 -16.90 -4.38 8.74
C ILE A 270 -15.76 -4.39 9.75
N GLU A 271 -15.66 -5.45 10.53
CA GLU A 271 -14.61 -5.67 11.53
C GLU A 271 -13.49 -6.56 10.99
N VAL A 272 -12.28 -6.01 10.90
CA VAL A 272 -11.06 -6.83 10.73
C VAL A 272 -10.78 -7.48 12.09
N CYS A 273 -10.94 -8.79 12.16
CA CYS A 273 -10.90 -9.53 13.41
C CYS A 273 -9.47 -9.80 13.91
N GLN A 274 -9.35 -10.15 15.20
CA GLN A 274 -8.11 -10.53 15.88
C GLN A 274 -7.07 -9.40 15.97
N SER A 275 -7.50 -8.13 15.93
CA SER A 275 -6.60 -6.98 15.77
C SER A 275 -5.64 -6.75 16.93
N MET A 276 -5.95 -7.26 18.14
CA MET A 276 -5.06 -7.19 19.30
C MET A 276 -4.18 -8.43 19.46
N GLY A 277 -4.67 -9.61 19.07
CA GLY A 277 -4.00 -10.87 19.40
C GLY A 277 -3.38 -11.64 18.23
N ALA A 278 -3.70 -11.31 16.98
CA ALA A 278 -3.02 -11.89 15.83
C ALA A 278 -1.61 -11.33 15.66
N ASP A 279 -0.69 -12.16 15.15
CA ASP A 279 0.57 -11.69 14.56
C ASP A 279 0.30 -10.85 13.31
N ASN A 280 1.29 -10.07 12.87
CA ASN A 280 1.15 -9.17 11.71
C ASN A 280 0.74 -9.93 10.44
N ALA A 281 1.33 -11.11 10.19
CA ALA A 281 1.04 -11.88 8.99
C ALA A 281 -0.43 -12.35 8.94
N THR A 282 -0.96 -12.80 10.08
CA THR A 282 -2.35 -13.23 10.23
C THR A 282 -3.30 -12.05 10.13
N PHE A 283 -3.00 -10.95 10.83
CA PHE A 283 -3.82 -9.75 10.77
C PHE A 283 -3.88 -9.17 9.36
N LEU A 284 -2.76 -9.06 8.66
CA LEU A 284 -2.71 -8.60 7.27
C LEU A 284 -3.52 -9.51 6.33
N LYS A 285 -3.56 -10.83 6.56
CA LYS A 285 -4.44 -11.73 5.81
C LYS A 285 -5.92 -11.44 6.08
N ASN A 286 -6.30 -11.21 7.34
CA ASN A 286 -7.66 -10.80 7.69
C ASN A 286 -8.04 -9.48 7.02
N GLU A 287 -7.09 -8.56 6.95
CA GLU A 287 -7.26 -7.26 6.31
C GLU A 287 -7.43 -7.38 4.80
N GLN A 288 -6.65 -8.23 4.14
CA GLN A 288 -6.81 -8.50 2.71
C GLN A 288 -8.15 -9.15 2.37
N ALA A 289 -8.60 -10.12 3.17
CA ALA A 289 -9.94 -10.69 3.02
C ALA A 289 -11.04 -9.64 3.23
N THR A 290 -10.82 -8.70 4.16
CA THR A 290 -11.71 -7.56 4.37
C THR A 290 -11.74 -6.64 3.15
N PHE A 291 -10.59 -6.32 2.55
CA PHE A 291 -10.54 -5.49 1.34
C PHE A 291 -11.19 -6.17 0.14
N GLN A 292 -11.03 -7.49 0.01
CA GLN A 292 -11.69 -8.27 -1.02
C GLN A 292 -13.22 -8.25 -0.84
N GLU A 293 -13.71 -8.36 0.39
CA GLU A 293 -15.14 -8.25 0.69
C GLU A 293 -15.68 -6.83 0.45
N CYS A 294 -14.93 -5.80 0.87
CA CYS A 294 -15.23 -4.41 0.57
C CYS A 294 -15.37 -4.18 -0.95
N ALA A 295 -14.44 -4.72 -1.74
CA ALA A 295 -14.48 -4.61 -3.20
C ALA A 295 -15.73 -5.29 -3.80
N ARG A 296 -16.10 -6.48 -3.28
CA ARG A 296 -17.32 -7.21 -3.70
C ARG A 296 -18.58 -6.40 -3.40
N LEU A 297 -18.68 -5.85 -2.18
CA LEU A 297 -19.84 -5.10 -1.72
C LEU A 297 -19.97 -3.74 -2.43
N LEU A 298 -18.89 -2.97 -2.57
CA LEU A 298 -18.92 -1.70 -3.29
C LEU A 298 -19.32 -1.90 -4.76
N LYS A 299 -18.80 -2.94 -5.44
CA LYS A 299 -19.25 -3.32 -6.79
C LYS A 299 -20.73 -3.63 -6.82
N LYS A 300 -21.22 -4.42 -5.87
CA LYS A 300 -22.64 -4.78 -5.76
C LYS A 300 -23.53 -3.55 -5.61
N TRP A 301 -23.10 -2.55 -4.86
CA TRP A 301 -23.87 -1.32 -4.61
C TRP A 301 -23.63 -0.22 -5.65
N GLY A 302 -22.80 -0.45 -6.67
CA GLY A 302 -22.47 0.55 -7.69
C GLY A 302 -21.64 1.73 -7.15
N LEU A 303 -20.88 1.53 -6.08
CA LEU A 303 -20.10 2.57 -5.42
C LEU A 303 -18.62 2.53 -5.81
N PRO A 304 -17.98 3.69 -6.00
CA PRO A 304 -16.53 3.75 -6.15
C PRO A 304 -15.84 3.46 -4.81
N ALA A 305 -14.57 3.03 -4.82
CA ALA A 305 -13.71 3.08 -3.64
C ALA A 305 -12.96 4.42 -3.60
N ASN A 306 -13.29 5.30 -2.65
CA ASN A 306 -12.65 6.61 -2.41
C ASN A 306 -12.80 7.03 -0.93
N ARG A 307 -12.32 8.23 -0.55
CA ARG A 307 -12.36 8.66 0.86
C ARG A 307 -13.77 8.95 1.39
N ASN A 308 -14.81 8.97 0.53
CA ASN A 308 -16.21 9.15 0.95
C ASN A 308 -16.94 7.82 1.15
N THR A 309 -16.49 6.77 0.46
CA THR A 309 -17.08 5.42 0.51
C THR A 309 -16.26 4.41 1.31
N ILE A 310 -14.98 4.69 1.58
CA ILE A 310 -14.14 3.95 2.54
C ILE A 310 -13.83 4.90 3.70
N ARG A 311 -14.36 4.57 4.88
CA ARG A 311 -14.33 5.41 6.08
C ARG A 311 -13.71 4.68 7.27
N LEU A 312 -13.28 5.45 8.27
CA LEU A 312 -12.74 4.97 9.54
C LEU A 312 -13.67 5.34 10.70
N HIS A 313 -13.67 4.55 11.78
CA HIS A 313 -14.50 4.81 12.97
C HIS A 313 -14.16 6.17 13.60
N ASN A 314 -12.87 6.51 13.70
CA ASN A 314 -12.40 7.80 14.21
C ASN A 314 -12.80 9.03 13.37
N GLU A 315 -13.50 8.86 12.24
CA GLU A 315 -14.15 9.96 11.52
C GLU A 315 -15.51 10.36 12.12
N PHE A 316 -16.11 9.49 12.93
CA PHE A 316 -17.47 9.67 13.44
C PHE A 316 -17.54 9.92 14.94
N THR A 317 -16.57 9.38 15.69
CA THR A 317 -16.48 9.45 17.14
C THR A 317 -15.02 9.52 17.56
N SER A 318 -14.72 10.16 18.69
CA SER A 318 -13.39 10.19 19.29
C SER A 318 -13.00 8.78 19.79
N THR A 319 -12.21 8.05 19.01
CA THR A 319 -11.77 6.68 19.31
C THR A 319 -10.43 6.36 18.64
N SER A 320 -9.74 5.33 19.12
CA SER A 320 -8.49 4.81 18.54
C SER A 320 -8.72 3.82 17.39
N CYS A 321 -9.96 3.47 17.07
CA CYS A 321 -10.28 2.54 15.97
C CYS A 321 -10.14 3.19 14.58
N PRO A 322 -9.51 2.53 13.57
CA PRO A 322 -8.93 1.18 13.61
C PRO A 322 -7.44 1.17 14.03
N HIS A 323 -7.17 0.70 15.25
CA HIS A 323 -5.87 0.87 15.91
C HIS A 323 -4.73 0.09 15.23
N ARG A 324 -4.93 -1.20 14.92
CA ARG A 324 -3.88 -2.09 14.40
C ARG A 324 -3.52 -1.71 12.97
N SER A 325 -4.52 -1.47 12.12
CA SER A 325 -4.31 -0.94 10.77
C SER A 325 -3.63 0.43 10.80
N SER A 326 -3.97 1.30 11.77
CA SER A 326 -3.27 2.59 11.93
C SER A 326 -1.78 2.40 12.20
N VAL A 327 -1.42 1.54 13.15
CA VAL A 327 -0.01 1.24 13.46
C VAL A 327 0.71 0.71 12.23
N LEU A 328 0.13 -0.29 11.56
CA LEU A 328 0.74 -0.99 10.43
C LEU A 328 0.76 -0.20 9.13
N HIS A 329 -0.04 0.85 8.96
CA HIS A 329 -0.11 1.57 7.68
C HIS A 329 0.11 3.08 7.80
N THR A 330 0.55 3.53 8.98
CA THR A 330 0.90 4.94 9.20
C THR A 330 2.08 5.14 10.16
N GLY A 331 2.47 4.10 10.90
CA GLY A 331 3.42 4.17 12.01
C GLY A 331 2.89 4.90 13.25
N PHE A 332 1.60 5.28 13.26
CA PHE A 332 0.97 5.97 14.37
C PHE A 332 0.08 5.02 15.17
N ASP A 333 0.39 4.88 16.46
CA ASP A 333 -0.39 4.12 17.42
C ASP A 333 -1.40 5.03 18.14
N PRO A 334 -2.69 4.98 17.78
CA PRO A 334 -3.69 5.84 18.40
C PRO A 334 -4.12 5.38 19.80
N VAL A 335 -3.66 4.22 20.28
CA VAL A 335 -3.92 3.75 21.65
C VAL A 335 -2.95 4.42 22.62
N THR A 336 -1.67 4.52 22.23
CA THR A 336 -0.62 5.07 23.10
C THR A 336 -0.34 6.55 22.85
N ARG A 337 -0.62 7.07 21.65
CA ARG A 337 -0.25 8.43 21.23
C ARG A 337 -1.42 9.40 21.08
N GLY A 338 -2.63 8.99 21.50
CA GLY A 338 -3.85 9.79 21.38
C GLY A 338 -4.53 9.66 20.01
N LEU A 339 -5.49 10.54 19.72
CA LEU A 339 -6.31 10.44 18.50
C LEU A 339 -5.46 10.50 17.23
N LEU A 340 -5.84 9.70 16.23
CA LEU A 340 -5.16 9.65 14.95
C LEU A 340 -5.20 11.03 14.26
N PRO A 341 -4.05 11.68 14.01
CA PRO A 341 -4.00 12.97 13.33
C PRO A 341 -4.54 12.90 11.90
N GLU A 342 -4.96 14.04 11.35
CA GLU A 342 -5.65 14.07 10.05
C GLU A 342 -4.80 13.53 8.89
N ASP A 343 -3.53 13.88 8.84
CA ASP A 343 -2.60 13.37 7.83
C ASP A 343 -2.48 11.84 7.88
N LYS A 344 -2.39 11.27 9.08
CA LYS A 344 -2.32 9.82 9.31
C LYS A 344 -3.65 9.14 9.00
N ARG A 345 -4.77 9.79 9.32
CA ARG A 345 -6.11 9.33 8.97
C ARG A 345 -6.28 9.23 7.45
N LEU A 346 -5.86 10.26 6.71
CA LEU A 346 -5.88 10.27 5.25
C LEU A 346 -4.94 9.22 4.66
N GLN A 347 -3.74 9.09 5.21
CA GLN A 347 -2.76 8.07 4.81
C GLN A 347 -3.35 6.65 4.93
N LEU A 348 -3.98 6.33 6.06
CA LEU A 348 -4.61 5.04 6.30
C LEU A 348 -5.76 4.76 5.32
N LYS A 349 -6.64 5.74 5.12
CA LYS A 349 -7.74 5.64 4.15
C LYS A 349 -7.21 5.37 2.75
N ASP A 350 -6.14 6.05 2.37
CA ASP A 350 -5.56 5.91 1.04
C ASP A 350 -4.96 4.53 0.81
N TYR A 351 -4.33 3.95 1.83
CA TYR A 351 -3.92 2.55 1.83
C TYR A 351 -5.13 1.62 1.60
N PHE A 352 -6.19 1.72 2.40
CA PHE A 352 -7.40 0.90 2.24
C PHE A 352 -7.99 1.02 0.83
N ILE A 353 -8.13 2.25 0.33
CA ILE A 353 -8.67 2.52 -1.01
C ILE A 353 -7.83 1.84 -2.09
N LYS A 354 -6.49 1.85 -2.00
CA LYS A 354 -5.62 1.16 -2.97
C LYS A 354 -5.85 -0.34 -2.97
N GLN A 355 -5.92 -0.95 -1.79
CA GLN A 355 -6.13 -2.39 -1.63
C GLN A 355 -7.49 -2.80 -2.19
N VAL A 356 -8.56 -2.09 -1.81
CA VAL A 356 -9.92 -2.33 -2.31
C VAL A 356 -9.98 -2.15 -3.83
N ARG A 357 -9.40 -1.09 -4.39
CA ARG A 357 -9.35 -0.86 -5.84
C ARG A 357 -8.63 -1.98 -6.58
N ALA A 358 -7.56 -2.54 -6.02
CA ALA A 358 -6.86 -3.66 -6.66
C ALA A 358 -7.79 -4.87 -6.83
N TYR A 359 -8.53 -5.25 -5.79
CA TYR A 359 -9.55 -6.30 -5.89
C TYR A 359 -10.71 -5.93 -6.83
N MET A 360 -11.10 -4.65 -6.88
CA MET A 360 -12.09 -4.17 -7.86
C MET A 360 -11.57 -4.32 -9.30
N ASP A 361 -10.28 -4.12 -9.55
CA ASP A 361 -9.63 -4.33 -10.86
C ASP A 361 -9.41 -5.81 -11.20
N GLY A 362 -9.80 -6.75 -10.33
CA GLY A 362 -9.51 -8.18 -10.50
C GLY A 362 -8.05 -8.54 -10.24
N LYS A 363 -7.29 -7.66 -9.59
CA LYS A 363 -5.91 -7.88 -9.16
C LYS A 363 -5.88 -8.42 -7.73
N ILE A 364 -4.77 -9.04 -7.36
CA ILE A 364 -4.46 -9.39 -5.98
C ILE A 364 -3.42 -8.40 -5.48
N PRO A 365 -3.79 -7.47 -4.60
CA PRO A 365 -2.80 -6.60 -4.00
C PRO A 365 -1.90 -7.38 -3.04
N VAL A 366 -0.69 -6.86 -2.86
CA VAL A 366 0.27 -7.45 -1.91
C VAL A 366 -0.11 -6.98 -0.51
N ALA A 367 -0.24 -7.93 0.42
CA ALA A 367 -0.38 -7.66 1.84
C ALA A 367 0.93 -7.02 2.35
N THR A 368 0.93 -5.71 2.56
CA THR A 368 2.11 -5.00 3.10
C THR A 368 1.70 -4.04 4.20
N VAL A 369 2.55 -3.92 5.21
CA VAL A 369 2.66 -2.73 6.05
C VAL A 369 3.13 -1.58 5.15
N SER A 370 2.59 -0.38 5.35
CA SER A 370 2.93 0.77 4.49
C SER A 370 2.94 2.05 5.31
N ASN A 371 4.10 2.48 5.79
CA ASN A 371 4.24 3.77 6.50
C ASN A 371 4.36 4.97 5.55
N ASP A 372 4.31 4.70 4.25
CA ASP A 372 4.25 5.68 3.17
C ASP A 372 3.13 5.28 2.20
N SER A 373 1.98 5.95 2.32
CA SER A 373 0.91 5.84 1.33
C SER A 373 0.77 7.15 0.59
N SER A 374 1.15 7.14 -0.70
CA SER A 374 0.84 8.27 -1.60
C SER A 374 -0.66 8.55 -1.61
N ALA A 375 -1.04 9.81 -1.79
CA ALA A 375 -2.44 10.20 -1.79
C ALA A 375 -3.25 9.34 -2.77
N SER A 376 -4.30 8.68 -2.29
CA SER A 376 -5.26 8.00 -3.16
C SER A 376 -6.30 9.00 -3.60
N SER A 377 -6.33 9.32 -4.89
CA SER A 377 -7.30 10.28 -5.43
C SER A 377 -8.73 9.91 -5.01
N ASN A 378 -9.50 10.92 -4.58
CA ASN A 378 -10.94 10.81 -4.30
C ASN A 378 -11.76 10.43 -5.54
N THR A 379 -11.17 10.55 -6.72
CA THR A 379 -11.69 9.98 -7.96
C THR A 379 -11.18 8.54 -8.08
N VAL A 380 -12.07 7.59 -8.39
CA VAL A 380 -11.67 6.33 -9.05
C VAL A 380 -10.64 6.74 -10.09
N LYS A 381 -9.45 6.13 -10.08
CA LYS A 381 -8.39 6.46 -11.05
C LYS A 381 -9.03 6.81 -12.39
N PRO A 382 -8.97 8.07 -12.86
CA PRO A 382 -8.73 8.22 -14.26
C PRO A 382 -7.43 7.48 -14.47
N VAL A 383 -7.47 6.45 -15.30
CA VAL A 383 -6.26 5.86 -15.84
C VAL A 383 -5.34 7.04 -16.21
N ALA A 384 -4.06 7.02 -15.82
CA ALA A 384 -3.13 8.10 -16.21
C ALA A 384 -3.09 8.32 -17.74
N SER A 385 -3.67 7.40 -18.52
CA SER A 385 -3.93 7.49 -19.96
C SER A 385 -5.15 8.31 -20.39
N ALA A 386 -5.97 8.87 -19.48
CA ALA A 386 -7.19 9.61 -19.82
C ALA A 386 -6.99 11.12 -19.97
N TRP A 387 -5.97 11.70 -19.31
CA TRP A 387 -5.67 13.12 -19.41
C TRP A 387 -5.04 13.44 -20.77
N LYS A 388 -5.76 14.20 -21.58
CA LYS A 388 -5.29 14.80 -22.83
C LYS A 388 -4.82 16.22 -22.53
N ARG A 389 -3.91 16.76 -23.34
CA ARG A 389 -3.49 18.18 -23.28
C ARG A 389 -3.83 18.86 -24.59
N ASN A 390 -4.57 19.96 -24.55
CA ASN A 390 -4.92 20.71 -25.75
C ASN A 390 -3.87 21.78 -26.09
N LYS A 391 -4.04 22.47 -27.23
CA LYS A 391 -3.14 23.54 -27.71
C LYS A 391 -3.06 24.76 -26.78
N TYR A 392 -4.01 24.91 -25.86
CA TYR A 392 -4.04 25.99 -24.86
C TYR A 392 -3.38 25.59 -23.55
N GLY A 393 -2.74 24.41 -23.51
CA GLY A 393 -2.04 23.90 -22.33
C GLY A 393 -2.95 23.27 -21.28
N THR A 394 -4.28 23.31 -21.46
CA THR A 394 -5.26 22.71 -20.56
C THR A 394 -5.13 21.19 -20.57
N TYR A 395 -5.05 20.59 -19.38
CA TYR A 395 -5.23 19.16 -19.22
C TYR A 395 -6.73 18.89 -19.10
N TYR A 396 -7.26 17.91 -19.82
CA TYR A 396 -8.68 17.56 -19.79
C TYR A 396 -8.90 16.06 -19.93
N MET A 397 -10.01 15.58 -19.38
CA MET A 397 -10.46 14.20 -19.52
C MET A 397 -11.98 14.12 -19.44
N GLU A 398 -12.54 13.06 -20.02
CA GLU A 398 -13.96 12.75 -19.89
C GLU A 398 -14.24 12.16 -18.50
N GLU A 399 -15.22 12.74 -17.81
CA GLU A 399 -15.70 12.26 -16.50
C GLU A 399 -17.17 12.66 -16.38
N SER A 400 -18.05 11.71 -16.08
CA SER A 400 -19.48 11.99 -15.88
C SER A 400 -19.86 11.79 -14.43
N ALA A 401 -20.31 12.86 -13.77
CA ALA A 401 -20.85 12.85 -12.41
C ALA A 401 -21.70 14.11 -12.17
N ARG A 402 -22.30 14.22 -10.98
CA ARG A 402 -23.02 15.42 -10.55
C ARG A 402 -22.17 16.23 -9.57
N PHE A 403 -22.02 17.53 -9.83
CA PHE A 403 -21.49 18.48 -8.86
C PHE A 403 -22.64 19.23 -8.18
N THR A 404 -22.62 19.32 -6.85
CA THR A 404 -23.53 20.16 -6.05
C THR A 404 -22.71 21.23 -5.34
N ASN A 405 -23.05 22.49 -5.55
CA ASN A 405 -22.34 23.62 -4.97
C ASN A 405 -22.54 23.69 -3.45
N GLY A 406 -21.50 24.13 -2.74
CA GLY A 406 -21.53 24.38 -1.32
C GLY A 406 -22.32 25.64 -0.95
N ASN A 407 -21.78 26.40 -0.01
CA ASN A 407 -22.48 27.52 0.63
C ASN A 407 -22.19 28.90 0.01
N GLN A 408 -21.31 28.99 -1.00
CA GLN A 408 -20.95 30.25 -1.66
C GLN A 408 -21.26 30.19 -3.17
N PRO A 409 -21.72 31.30 -3.78
CA PRO A 409 -21.90 31.35 -5.22
C PRO A 409 -20.56 31.23 -5.95
N ILE A 410 -20.54 30.51 -7.07
CA ILE A 410 -19.35 30.34 -7.91
C ILE A 410 -19.57 30.99 -9.27
N THR A 411 -18.61 31.79 -9.74
CA THR A 411 -18.69 32.41 -11.07
C THR A 411 -18.43 31.38 -12.17
N VAL A 412 -19.47 31.10 -12.96
CA VAL A 412 -19.40 30.24 -14.14
C VAL A 412 -18.78 31.00 -15.31
N ARG A 413 -18.01 30.32 -16.15
CA ARG A 413 -17.42 30.86 -17.39
C ARG A 413 -18.06 30.25 -18.63
N LYS A 414 -18.09 31.02 -19.71
CA LYS A 414 -18.41 30.55 -21.07
C LYS A 414 -17.11 30.31 -21.84
N VAL A 415 -17.19 29.64 -22.99
CA VAL A 415 -16.07 29.45 -23.96
C VAL A 415 -14.95 28.50 -23.51
N GLY A 416 -14.45 28.60 -22.27
CA GLY A 416 -13.39 27.70 -21.80
C GLY A 416 -13.05 27.83 -20.31
N PRO A 417 -12.15 26.96 -19.81
CA PRO A 417 -11.76 26.88 -18.40
C PRO A 417 -10.69 27.92 -18.02
N PHE A 418 -10.97 29.21 -18.23
CA PHE A 418 -10.09 30.30 -17.83
C PHE A 418 -10.89 31.36 -17.07
N LEU A 419 -10.31 31.94 -16.03
CA LEU A 419 -10.88 33.07 -15.30
C LEU A 419 -11.00 34.33 -16.17
N SER A 420 -10.23 34.42 -17.26
CA SER A 420 -10.34 35.50 -18.25
C SER A 420 -11.51 35.32 -19.22
N CYS A 421 -12.12 34.13 -19.31
CA CYS A 421 -13.25 33.91 -20.20
C CYS A 421 -14.51 34.68 -19.75
N PRO A 422 -15.44 34.99 -20.68
CA PRO A 422 -16.67 35.70 -20.36
C PRO A 422 -17.46 35.03 -19.24
N VAL A 423 -18.04 35.85 -18.36
CA VAL A 423 -18.89 35.37 -17.27
C VAL A 423 -20.19 34.78 -17.84
N GLY A 424 -20.56 33.60 -17.35
CA GLY A 424 -21.82 32.94 -17.60
C GLY A 424 -22.92 33.50 -16.71
N TYR A 425 -22.87 33.10 -15.45
CA TYR A 425 -23.77 33.48 -14.37
C TYR A 425 -23.12 33.08 -13.03
N GLN A 426 -23.80 33.39 -11.93
CA GLN A 426 -23.40 32.91 -10.60
C GLN A 426 -24.10 31.59 -10.29
N PHE A 427 -23.32 30.52 -10.20
CA PHE A 427 -23.79 29.20 -9.77
C PHE A 427 -24.16 29.26 -8.30
N GLN A 428 -25.45 29.15 -7.98
CA GLN A 428 -25.95 29.45 -6.64
C GLN A 428 -25.56 28.38 -5.61
N PRO A 429 -25.44 28.73 -4.33
CA PRO A 429 -25.30 27.76 -3.25
C PRO A 429 -26.36 26.65 -3.33
N GLY A 430 -25.96 25.39 -3.13
CA GLY A 430 -26.84 24.22 -3.25
C GLY A 430 -27.32 23.88 -4.67
N GLY A 431 -27.01 24.70 -5.68
CA GLY A 431 -27.28 24.39 -7.08
C GLY A 431 -26.44 23.19 -7.55
N TYR A 432 -26.93 22.44 -8.54
CA TYR A 432 -26.22 21.27 -9.05
C TYR A 432 -26.15 21.24 -10.58
N CYS A 433 -25.14 20.55 -11.13
CA CYS A 433 -25.01 20.28 -12.55
C CYS A 433 -24.45 18.88 -12.79
N ASP A 434 -24.98 18.21 -13.81
CA ASP A 434 -24.38 16.99 -14.37
C ASP A 434 -23.31 17.42 -15.37
N TYR A 435 -22.06 17.07 -15.10
CA TYR A 435 -20.93 17.39 -15.96
C TYR A 435 -20.43 16.15 -16.69
N THR A 436 -19.71 16.38 -17.79
CA THR A 436 -19.19 15.31 -18.65
C THR A 436 -17.68 15.40 -18.89
N GLU A 437 -17.03 16.41 -18.33
CA GLU A 437 -15.62 16.69 -18.55
C GLU A 437 -15.01 17.37 -17.33
N VAL A 438 -13.77 16.99 -17.00
CA VAL A 438 -12.95 17.66 -15.99
C VAL A 438 -11.71 18.23 -16.64
N MET A 439 -11.33 19.45 -16.27
CA MET A 439 -10.17 20.14 -16.81
C MET A 439 -9.28 20.73 -15.70
N LEU A 440 -7.97 20.82 -15.93
CA LEU A 440 -7.02 21.57 -15.12
C LEU A 440 -6.52 22.75 -15.93
N GLN A 441 -6.83 23.96 -15.47
CA GLN A 441 -6.39 25.18 -16.10
C GLN A 441 -6.46 26.37 -15.15
N ASP A 442 -5.58 27.34 -15.34
CA ASP A 442 -5.65 28.65 -14.67
C ASP A 442 -5.74 28.56 -13.15
N GLY A 443 -4.98 27.64 -12.56
CA GLY A 443 -4.94 27.41 -11.12
C GLY A 443 -6.17 26.70 -10.52
N HIS A 444 -7.04 26.11 -11.36
CA HIS A 444 -8.30 25.50 -10.92
C HIS A 444 -8.55 24.15 -11.57
N VAL A 445 -9.37 23.33 -10.89
CA VAL A 445 -10.09 22.23 -11.52
C VAL A 445 -11.45 22.74 -11.96
N TRP A 446 -11.80 22.47 -13.20
CA TRP A 446 -13.05 22.88 -13.83
C TRP A 446 -13.89 21.66 -14.19
N VAL A 447 -15.21 21.81 -14.13
CA VAL A 447 -16.16 20.87 -14.72
C VAL A 447 -16.87 21.50 -15.92
N GLY A 448 -17.08 20.72 -16.96
CA GLY A 448 -17.77 21.11 -18.18
C GLY A 448 -19.17 20.49 -18.23
N TYR A 449 -20.20 21.33 -18.28
CA TYR A 449 -21.60 20.89 -18.34
C TYR A 449 -22.39 21.69 -19.37
N THR A 450 -23.46 21.11 -19.89
CA THR A 450 -24.34 21.75 -20.87
C THR A 450 -25.68 22.05 -20.22
N TRP A 451 -26.13 23.29 -20.32
CA TRP A 451 -27.43 23.73 -19.82
C TRP A 451 -28.10 24.61 -20.88
N GLU A 452 -29.36 24.31 -21.20
CA GLU A 452 -30.14 24.99 -22.25
C GLU A 452 -29.39 25.12 -23.61
N GLY A 453 -28.67 24.06 -24.00
CA GLY A 453 -27.91 24.03 -25.26
C GLY A 453 -26.59 24.80 -25.23
N GLN A 454 -26.25 25.49 -24.14
CA GLN A 454 -24.98 26.20 -23.96
C GLN A 454 -24.00 25.39 -23.08
N ARG A 455 -22.75 25.28 -23.52
CA ARG A 455 -21.65 24.71 -22.72
C ARG A 455 -21.11 25.75 -21.73
N TYR A 456 -20.94 25.34 -20.49
CA TYR A 456 -20.42 26.13 -19.38
C TYR A 456 -19.23 25.45 -18.71
N TYR A 457 -18.39 26.25 -18.09
CA TYR A 457 -17.18 25.84 -17.37
C TYR A 457 -17.25 26.40 -15.95
N LEU A 458 -17.26 25.51 -14.97
CA LEU A 458 -17.39 25.88 -13.56
C LEU A 458 -16.13 25.46 -12.80
N PRO A 459 -15.39 26.39 -12.16
CA PRO A 459 -14.27 26.04 -11.30
C PRO A 459 -14.81 25.49 -9.99
N ILE A 460 -14.31 24.34 -9.55
CA ILE A 460 -14.86 23.62 -8.38
C ILE A 460 -13.87 23.48 -7.22
N ARG A 461 -12.58 23.76 -7.46
CA ARG A 461 -11.50 23.79 -6.47
C ARG A 461 -10.23 24.36 -7.09
N THR A 462 -9.25 24.68 -6.25
CA THR A 462 -7.93 25.11 -6.70
C THR A 462 -7.06 23.93 -7.13
N TRP A 463 -6.11 24.22 -8.01
CA TRP A 463 -5.07 23.32 -8.52
C TRP A 463 -3.72 24.06 -8.57
N ASN A 464 -2.67 23.42 -8.08
CA ASN A 464 -1.33 24.04 -7.96
C ASN A 464 -0.53 24.16 -9.26
N GLY A 465 -1.10 23.82 -10.42
CA GLY A 465 -0.41 23.85 -11.72
C GLY A 465 0.46 22.62 -12.04
N SER A 466 0.58 21.64 -11.14
CA SER A 466 1.35 20.42 -11.41
C SER A 466 0.64 19.49 -12.39
N ALA A 467 1.39 18.93 -13.33
CA ALA A 467 0.84 18.08 -14.38
C ALA A 467 0.22 16.79 -13.83
N PRO A 468 -0.86 16.28 -14.43
CA PRO A 468 -1.38 14.96 -14.13
C PRO A 468 -0.34 13.85 -14.33
N PRO A 469 -0.38 12.76 -13.55
CA PRO A 469 -1.35 12.44 -12.49
C PRO A 469 -0.97 12.99 -11.10
N ASN A 470 0.01 13.89 -11.02
CA ASN A 470 0.58 14.38 -9.75
C ASN A 470 -0.06 15.70 -9.28
N GLN A 471 -1.24 16.05 -9.80
CA GLN A 471 -1.91 17.30 -9.47
C GLN A 471 -2.23 17.41 -7.98
N ILE A 472 -1.79 18.50 -7.33
CA ILE A 472 -2.21 18.83 -5.96
C ILE A 472 -3.40 19.77 -6.06
N LEU A 473 -4.46 19.41 -5.33
CA LEU A 473 -5.76 20.05 -5.43
C LEU A 473 -6.18 20.57 -4.05
N GLY A 474 -6.64 21.82 -3.96
CA GLY A 474 -7.21 22.38 -2.74
C GLY A 474 -8.62 21.87 -2.45
N ASP A 475 -9.29 22.37 -1.43
CA ASP A 475 -10.61 21.84 -1.03
C ASP A 475 -11.68 22.03 -2.12
N LEU A 476 -12.61 21.06 -2.18
CA LEU A 476 -13.77 21.11 -3.07
C LEU A 476 -14.77 22.15 -2.56
N TRP A 477 -15.25 23.02 -3.44
CA TRP A 477 -16.23 24.07 -3.11
C TRP A 477 -17.67 23.56 -3.09
N GLY A 478 -17.86 22.26 -2.87
CA GLY A 478 -19.13 21.56 -2.97
C GLY A 478 -18.94 20.05 -2.80
N GLU A 479 -19.84 19.26 -3.39
CA GLU A 479 -19.82 17.80 -3.35
C GLU A 479 -19.94 17.23 -4.76
N ILE A 480 -19.32 16.06 -4.99
CA ILE A 480 -19.47 15.27 -6.22
C ILE A 480 -20.11 13.94 -5.85
N SER A 481 -21.16 13.54 -6.57
CA SER A 481 -21.94 12.32 -6.34
C SER A 481 -22.12 11.49 -7.60
#